data_AF-S8CQ21-F1
#
_entry.id   AF-S8CQ21-F1
#
_cell.length_a   1.000
_cell.length_b   1.000
_cell.length_c   1.000
_cell.angle_alpha   90.00
_cell.angle_beta   90.00
_cell.angle_gamma   90.00
#
_symmetry.space_group_name_H-M   'P 1'
#
loop_
_entity.id
_entity.type
_entity.pdbx_description
1 polymer ?
#
loop_
_entity_poly.entity_id
_entity_poly.type
_entity_poly.pdbx_seq_one_letter_code
_entity_poly.pdbx_strand_id
1 'polypeptide(L)'
;SFSAQLETDILISDMSSFKAANPDAVFEDFIRWYSPKDWEDDNDDDVDILGSREDSSKSDWPPNGRLSERMSDIRNSWRKLWNEALPLPASLQKPLLDPTREGEKVLHYLETLPPHQLLEQMVCTAFRVAADTLNRTSFGVSDQLTARIERLYATMGSMLKNMKASRTGSDSDAFDDLGRLAICFEHVEKLILLSASLRRRFPQSPRLAQAIFRDYYNYCLPKMGVSSTSN
;
A
#
# COMPACT_ATOMS: atom_id res chain seq x y z
N SER A 1 11.08 -23.87 9.08
CA SER A 1 10.06 -22.83 8.90
C SER A 1 9.94 -22.56 7.41
N PHE A 2 8.73 -22.47 6.85
CA PHE A 2 8.53 -22.25 5.40
C PHE A 2 9.17 -20.94 4.90
N SER A 3 9.18 -19.88 5.73
CA SER A 3 9.85 -18.61 5.42
C SER A 3 11.35 -18.78 5.18
N ALA A 4 12.03 -19.50 6.06
CA ALA A 4 13.48 -19.70 5.96
C ALA A 4 13.88 -20.52 4.71
N GLN A 5 13.03 -21.46 4.28
CA GLN A 5 13.27 -22.21 3.04
C GLN A 5 13.10 -21.31 1.81
N LEU A 6 12.04 -20.50 1.79
CA LEU A 6 11.80 -19.57 0.67
C LEU A 6 12.91 -18.52 0.57
N GLU A 7 13.36 -17.96 1.70
CA GLU A 7 14.49 -17.03 1.74
C GLU A 7 15.78 -17.67 1.19
N THR A 8 16.00 -18.95 1.49
CA THR A 8 17.14 -19.72 0.98
C THR A 8 17.02 -19.96 -0.54
N ASP A 9 15.84 -20.35 -1.02
CA ASP A 9 15.58 -20.62 -2.43
C ASP A 9 15.72 -19.35 -3.29
N ILE A 10 15.24 -18.19 -2.79
CA ILE A 10 15.45 -16.87 -3.40
C ILE A 10 16.94 -16.57 -3.52
N LEU A 11 17.68 -16.72 -2.42
CA LEU A 11 19.10 -16.42 -2.41
C LEU A 11 19.90 -17.31 -3.38
N ILE A 12 19.59 -18.61 -3.46
CA ILE A 12 20.22 -19.53 -4.43
C ILE A 12 19.91 -19.07 -5.87
N SER A 13 18.66 -18.69 -6.15
CA SER A 13 18.23 -18.20 -7.46
C SER A 13 19.00 -16.93 -7.87
N ASP A 14 19.17 -15.99 -6.95
CA ASP A 14 19.92 -14.76 -7.19
C ASP A 14 21.42 -15.03 -7.40
N MET A 15 22.04 -15.88 -6.57
CA MET A 15 23.43 -16.32 -6.74
C MET A 15 23.65 -17.01 -8.09
N SER A 16 22.73 -17.89 -8.49
CA SER A 16 22.79 -18.61 -9.76
C SER A 16 22.74 -17.65 -10.96
N SER A 17 21.82 -16.68 -10.91
CA SER A 17 21.67 -15.64 -11.93
C SER A 17 22.91 -14.76 -12.01
N PHE A 18 23.45 -14.36 -10.86
CA PHE A 18 24.62 -13.51 -10.77
C PHE A 18 25.87 -14.19 -11.35
N LYS A 19 26.10 -15.47 -11.01
CA LYS A 19 27.20 -16.26 -11.59
C LYS A 19 27.06 -16.44 -13.11
N ALA A 20 25.84 -16.64 -13.61
CA ALA A 20 25.60 -16.77 -15.03
C ALA A 20 25.89 -15.46 -15.79
N ALA A 21 25.59 -14.31 -15.18
CA ALA A 21 25.85 -12.99 -15.75
C ALA A 21 27.32 -12.57 -15.62
N ASN A 22 28.03 -13.03 -14.59
CA ASN A 22 29.40 -12.66 -14.28
C ASN A 22 30.27 -13.92 -14.15
N PRO A 23 30.82 -14.43 -15.27
CA PRO A 23 31.80 -15.52 -15.24
C PRO A 23 32.99 -15.17 -14.35
N ASP A 24 33.53 -16.17 -13.64
CA ASP A 24 34.67 -16.04 -12.72
C ASP A 24 34.44 -15.16 -11.47
N ALA A 25 33.23 -14.63 -11.28
CA ALA A 25 32.89 -13.88 -10.09
C ALA A 25 33.04 -14.73 -8.83
N VAL A 26 33.54 -14.11 -7.76
CA VAL A 26 33.69 -14.74 -6.45
C VAL A 26 32.56 -14.33 -5.50
N PHE A 27 32.50 -14.96 -4.32
CA PHE A 27 31.47 -14.67 -3.33
C PHE A 27 31.50 -13.21 -2.89
N GLU A 28 32.68 -12.64 -2.81
CA GLU A 28 32.95 -11.25 -2.44
C GLU A 28 32.31 -10.28 -3.45
N ASP A 29 32.37 -10.57 -4.75
CA ASP A 29 31.72 -9.77 -5.79
C ASP A 29 30.19 -9.80 -5.64
N PHE A 30 29.64 -10.98 -5.30
CA PHE A 30 28.21 -11.12 -5.04
C PHE A 30 27.77 -10.34 -3.80
N ILE A 31 28.53 -10.39 -2.71
CA ILE A 31 28.19 -9.62 -1.49
C ILE A 31 28.23 -8.12 -1.75
N ARG A 32 29.24 -7.62 -2.48
CA ARG A 32 29.32 -6.21 -2.87
C ARG A 32 28.10 -5.73 -3.64
N TRP A 33 27.51 -6.60 -4.47
CA TRP A 33 26.31 -6.29 -5.24
C TRP A 33 25.01 -6.48 -4.44
N TYR A 34 24.85 -7.62 -3.77
CA TYR A 34 23.61 -8.05 -3.13
C TYR A 34 23.41 -7.48 -1.72
N SER A 35 24.50 -7.33 -0.96
CA SER A 35 24.49 -6.73 0.38
C SER A 35 25.68 -5.78 0.54
N PRO A 36 25.64 -4.57 -0.06
CA PRO A 36 26.75 -3.61 0.04
C PRO A 36 27.13 -3.24 1.48
N LYS A 37 26.19 -3.35 2.43
CA LYS A 37 26.41 -3.11 3.86
C LYS A 37 27.30 -4.18 4.53
N ASP A 38 27.49 -5.31 3.87
CA ASP A 38 28.34 -6.41 4.33
C ASP A 38 29.74 -6.40 3.72
N TRP A 39 30.06 -5.34 3.01
CA TRP A 39 31.39 -5.05 2.50
C TRP A 39 31.98 -3.88 3.30
N GLU A 40 33.11 -4.11 3.93
CA GLU A 40 33.89 -3.11 4.67
C GLU A 40 35.00 -2.60 3.75
N ASP A 41 34.97 -1.32 3.39
CA ASP A 41 36.05 -0.71 2.62
C ASP A 41 37.26 -0.47 3.54
N ASP A 42 38.46 -0.87 3.11
CA ASP A 42 39.68 -0.72 3.91
C ASP A 42 40.10 0.75 4.13
N ASN A 43 39.37 1.71 3.54
CA ASN A 43 39.68 3.15 3.59
C ASN A 43 39.01 3.90 4.76
N ASP A 44 38.16 3.25 5.56
CA ASP A 44 37.47 3.90 6.69
C ASP A 44 38.28 3.91 8.00
N ASP A 45 39.44 3.24 8.04
CA ASP A 45 40.33 3.19 9.23
C ASP A 45 41.43 4.27 9.22
N ASP A 46 41.58 5.08 8.16
CA ASP A 46 42.51 6.21 8.14
C ASP A 46 41.81 7.51 8.59
N VAL A 47 41.87 7.70 9.90
CA VAL A 47 41.95 8.96 10.65
C VAL A 47 41.68 10.23 9.82
N ASP A 48 40.59 10.89 10.19
CA ASP A 48 40.18 12.25 9.82
C ASP A 48 41.23 13.33 10.19
N ILE A 49 42.43 13.30 9.56
CA ILE A 49 43.42 14.37 9.65
C ILE A 49 43.91 14.78 8.26
N LEU A 50 43.32 15.90 7.83
CA LEU A 50 43.89 16.95 6.99
C LEU A 50 43.95 16.69 5.48
N GLY A 51 42.83 17.01 4.84
CA GLY A 51 42.77 17.93 3.70
C GLY A 51 43.76 17.72 2.57
N SER A 52 43.34 17.00 1.54
CA SER A 52 43.84 17.15 0.16
C SER A 52 42.80 16.61 -0.82
N ARG A 53 41.81 17.45 -1.15
CA ARG A 53 41.08 17.28 -2.42
C ARG A 53 42.03 17.74 -3.51
N GLU A 54 42.74 16.81 -4.16
CA GLU A 54 43.25 16.99 -5.52
C GLU A 54 43.69 15.65 -6.12
N ASP A 55 42.96 15.27 -7.16
CA ASP A 55 43.34 14.49 -8.34
C ASP A 55 44.39 13.37 -8.22
N SER A 56 43.92 12.12 -8.17
CA SER A 56 44.67 10.91 -8.57
C SER A 56 43.67 9.78 -8.83
N SER A 57 43.20 9.63 -10.07
CA SER A 57 43.73 8.69 -11.06
C SER A 57 43.64 7.20 -10.66
N LYS A 58 42.72 6.49 -11.34
CA LYS A 58 42.45 5.04 -11.30
C LYS A 58 41.96 4.51 -9.95
N SER A 59 40.65 4.25 -9.86
CA SER A 59 40.20 3.19 -8.95
C SER A 59 40.86 1.90 -9.46
N ASP A 60 41.86 1.39 -8.74
CA ASP A 60 42.36 0.05 -9.01
C ASP A 60 41.17 -0.89 -8.88
N TRP A 61 40.80 -1.50 -10.00
CA TRP A 61 39.79 -2.53 -10.04
C TRP A 61 40.52 -3.87 -9.93
N PRO A 62 40.17 -4.73 -8.96
CA PRO A 62 39.04 -4.63 -8.03
C PRO A 62 39.29 -3.70 -6.82
N PRO A 63 38.26 -2.96 -6.34
CA PRO A 63 38.34 -2.11 -5.15
C PRO A 63 38.78 -2.89 -3.91
N ASN A 64 39.68 -2.29 -3.14
CA ASN A 64 40.17 -2.85 -1.87
C ASN A 64 39.06 -2.84 -0.82
N GLY A 65 38.92 -3.93 -0.08
CA GLY A 65 37.95 -4.10 0.99
C GLY A 65 37.80 -5.57 1.39
N ARG A 66 37.01 -5.80 2.43
CA ARG A 66 36.81 -7.12 3.04
C ARG A 66 35.34 -7.39 3.36
N LEU A 67 35.01 -8.65 3.54
CA LEU A 67 33.69 -9.05 4.02
C LEU A 67 33.55 -8.70 5.49
N SER A 68 32.33 -8.31 5.89
CA SER A 68 31.98 -8.10 7.29
C SER A 68 32.25 -9.35 8.15
N GLU A 69 32.42 -9.18 9.45
CA GLU A 69 32.69 -10.28 10.39
C GLU A 69 31.69 -11.45 10.24
N ARG A 70 30.40 -11.14 10.05
CA ARG A 70 29.37 -12.18 9.84
C ARG A 70 29.46 -12.89 8.47
N MET A 71 29.97 -12.21 7.44
CA MET A 71 30.10 -12.77 6.08
C MET A 71 31.44 -13.50 5.88
N SER A 72 32.45 -13.19 6.69
CA SER A 72 33.75 -13.86 6.70
C SER A 72 33.78 -15.14 7.54
N ASP A 73 32.79 -15.38 8.40
CA ASP A 73 32.70 -16.61 9.19
C ASP A 73 32.71 -17.88 8.32
N ILE A 74 33.54 -18.86 8.69
CA ILE A 74 33.65 -20.18 8.05
C ILE A 74 32.32 -20.94 8.10
N ARG A 75 31.47 -20.67 9.10
CA ARG A 75 30.14 -21.28 9.24
C ARG A 75 29.04 -20.55 8.48
N ASN A 76 29.38 -19.50 7.74
CA ASN A 76 28.42 -18.70 6.98
C ASN A 76 27.61 -19.58 5.99
N SER A 77 26.29 -19.55 6.13
CA SER A 77 25.39 -20.34 5.29
C SER A 77 25.34 -19.82 3.85
N TRP A 78 25.45 -18.51 3.63
CA TRP A 78 25.44 -17.90 2.30
C TRP A 78 26.65 -18.34 1.48
N ARG A 79 27.82 -18.48 2.09
CA ARG A 79 29.01 -19.01 1.40
C ARG A 79 28.81 -20.47 0.98
N LYS A 80 28.13 -21.29 1.79
CA LYS A 80 27.78 -22.67 1.41
C LYS A 80 26.80 -22.68 0.23
N LEU A 81 25.74 -21.88 0.30
CA LEU A 81 24.76 -21.72 -0.77
C LEU A 81 25.42 -21.21 -2.06
N TRP A 82 26.35 -20.27 -1.95
CA TRP A 82 27.14 -19.78 -3.08
C TRP A 82 27.91 -20.92 -3.73
N ASN A 83 28.58 -21.78 -2.96
CA ASN A 83 29.33 -22.91 -3.51
C ASN A 83 28.42 -23.95 -4.16
N GLU A 84 27.20 -24.12 -3.67
CA GLU A 84 26.19 -25.05 -4.21
C GLU A 84 25.46 -24.49 -5.44
N ALA A 85 25.32 -23.17 -5.56
CA ALA A 85 24.60 -22.51 -6.65
C ALA A 85 25.31 -22.68 -7.99
N LEU A 86 24.56 -23.13 -9.00
CA LEU A 86 25.03 -23.32 -10.37
C LEU A 86 24.92 -22.01 -11.18
N PRO A 87 25.83 -21.73 -12.12
CA PRO A 87 25.72 -20.57 -12.99
C PRO A 87 24.61 -20.78 -14.04
N LEU A 88 23.37 -20.46 -13.67
CA LEU A 88 22.20 -20.57 -14.53
C LEU A 88 21.49 -19.22 -14.67
N PRO A 89 21.16 -18.77 -15.89
CA PRO A 89 20.39 -17.54 -16.06
C PRO A 89 18.96 -17.71 -15.53
N ALA A 90 18.35 -16.64 -15.03
CA ALA A 90 17.00 -16.66 -14.44
C ALA A 90 15.94 -17.33 -15.33
N SER A 91 16.05 -17.20 -16.66
CA SER A 91 15.13 -17.82 -17.63
C SER A 91 15.20 -19.35 -17.68
N LEU A 92 16.30 -19.96 -17.25
CA LEU A 92 16.51 -21.41 -17.22
C LEU A 92 16.38 -22.00 -15.81
N GLN A 93 16.20 -21.14 -14.80
CA GLN A 93 16.01 -21.58 -13.44
C GLN A 93 14.59 -22.07 -13.21
N LYS A 94 14.43 -22.95 -12.22
CA LYS A 94 13.10 -23.39 -11.77
C LYS A 94 12.38 -22.17 -11.16
N PRO A 95 11.16 -21.84 -11.62
CA PRO A 95 10.37 -20.76 -11.02
C PRO A 95 10.18 -20.99 -9.51
N LEU A 96 10.45 -19.95 -8.72
CA LEU A 96 10.25 -19.97 -7.27
C LEU A 96 8.76 -20.01 -6.89
N LEU A 97 7.92 -19.45 -7.76
CA LEU A 97 6.48 -19.37 -7.58
C LEU A 97 5.77 -20.10 -8.73
N ASP A 98 4.72 -20.82 -8.38
CA ASP A 98 3.82 -21.43 -9.35
C ASP A 98 2.68 -20.42 -9.65
N PRO A 99 2.62 -19.82 -10.84
CA PRO A 99 1.65 -18.79 -11.16
C PRO A 99 0.20 -19.30 -11.10
N THR A 100 -0.04 -20.57 -11.42
CA THR A 100 -1.38 -21.17 -11.34
C THR A 100 -1.80 -21.31 -9.89
N ARG A 101 -0.91 -21.85 -9.05
CA ARG A 101 -1.19 -22.02 -7.61
C ARG A 101 -1.37 -20.69 -6.89
N GLU A 102 -0.53 -19.68 -7.17
CA GLU A 102 -0.71 -18.35 -6.59
C GLU A 102 -2.02 -17.70 -7.08
N GLY A 103 -2.40 -17.91 -8.34
CA GLY A 103 -3.70 -17.49 -8.87
C GLY A 103 -4.87 -18.13 -8.13
N GLU A 104 -4.84 -19.44 -7.92
CA GLU A 104 -5.86 -20.17 -7.15
C GLU A 104 -5.96 -19.67 -5.71
N LYS A 105 -4.83 -19.39 -5.04
CA LYS A 105 -4.85 -18.79 -3.69
C LYS A 105 -5.56 -17.45 -3.67
N VAL A 106 -5.31 -16.59 -4.66
CA VAL A 106 -5.98 -15.28 -4.78
C VAL A 106 -7.48 -15.46 -4.99
N LEU A 107 -7.88 -16.35 -5.90
CA LEU A 107 -9.31 -16.62 -6.16
C LEU A 107 -10.00 -17.17 -4.92
N HIS A 108 -9.38 -18.14 -4.25
CA HIS A 108 -9.91 -18.69 -3.01
C HIS A 108 -10.01 -17.64 -1.90
N TYR A 109 -9.02 -16.76 -1.78
CA TYR A 109 -9.09 -15.62 -0.85
C TYR A 109 -10.28 -14.72 -1.15
N LEU A 110 -10.52 -14.37 -2.43
CA LEU A 110 -11.67 -13.55 -2.82
C LEU A 110 -13.01 -14.24 -2.59
N GLU A 111 -13.09 -15.56 -2.82
CA GLU A 111 -14.30 -16.36 -2.58
C GLU A 111 -14.61 -16.52 -1.08
N THR A 112 -13.59 -16.65 -0.25
CA THR A 112 -13.73 -16.86 1.21
C THR A 112 -13.63 -15.58 2.03
N LEU A 113 -13.46 -14.42 1.39
CA LEU A 113 -13.34 -13.14 2.06
C LEU A 113 -14.61 -12.84 2.86
N PRO A 114 -14.53 -12.65 4.19
CA PRO A 114 -15.69 -12.28 4.98
C PRO A 114 -16.23 -10.91 4.52
N PRO A 115 -17.54 -10.76 4.25
CA PRO A 115 -18.10 -9.52 3.72
C PRO A 115 -17.75 -8.26 4.52
N HIS A 116 -17.62 -8.38 5.86
CA HIS A 116 -17.25 -7.26 6.72
C HIS A 116 -15.83 -6.71 6.48
N GLN A 117 -14.89 -7.54 6.01
CA GLN A 117 -13.53 -7.10 5.68
C GLN A 117 -13.51 -6.30 4.36
N LEU A 118 -14.30 -6.76 3.38
CA LEU A 118 -14.47 -6.04 2.12
C LEU A 118 -15.16 -4.70 2.32
N LEU A 119 -16.18 -4.69 3.19
CA LEU A 119 -16.98 -3.53 3.51
C LEU A 119 -16.13 -2.35 4.04
N GLU A 120 -15.17 -2.61 4.92
CA GLU A 120 -14.26 -1.56 5.40
C GLU A 120 -13.54 -0.88 4.22
N GLN A 121 -13.04 -1.68 3.26
CA GLN A 121 -12.34 -1.18 2.09
C GLN A 121 -13.29 -0.42 1.15
N MET A 122 -14.51 -0.93 0.93
CA MET A 122 -15.55 -0.28 0.12
C MET A 122 -15.96 1.08 0.71
N VAL A 123 -16.15 1.14 2.03
CA VAL A 123 -16.54 2.37 2.72
C VAL A 123 -15.42 3.41 2.66
N CYS A 124 -14.16 3.00 2.90
CA CYS A 124 -13.01 3.89 2.79
C CYS A 124 -12.84 4.46 1.38
N THR A 125 -13.02 3.63 0.35
CA THR A 125 -12.88 4.04 -1.06
C THR A 125 -14.03 4.95 -1.49
N ALA A 126 -15.28 4.61 -1.18
CA ALA A 126 -16.44 5.46 -1.46
C ALA A 126 -16.30 6.85 -0.81
N PHE A 127 -15.87 6.91 0.45
CA PHE A 127 -15.66 8.18 1.15
C PHE A 127 -14.54 9.01 0.52
N ARG A 128 -13.41 8.37 0.16
CA ARG A 128 -12.29 9.07 -0.47
C ARG A 128 -12.70 9.70 -1.80
N VAL A 129 -13.50 9.00 -2.59
CA VAL A 129 -14.05 9.51 -3.86
C VAL A 129 -15.04 10.65 -3.61
N ALA A 130 -15.92 10.51 -2.61
CA ALA A 130 -16.86 11.57 -2.23
C ALA A 130 -16.13 12.85 -1.79
N ALA A 131 -15.12 12.73 -0.91
CA ALA A 131 -14.34 13.85 -0.42
C ALA A 131 -13.51 14.53 -1.53
N ASP A 132 -12.86 13.76 -2.40
CA ASP A 132 -12.12 14.30 -3.55
C ASP A 132 -13.06 15.04 -4.52
N THR A 133 -14.23 14.46 -4.79
CA THR A 133 -15.24 15.10 -5.66
C THR A 133 -15.77 16.39 -5.02
N LEU A 134 -16.02 16.43 -3.71
CA LEU A 134 -16.42 17.67 -3.04
C LEU A 134 -15.33 18.75 -3.13
N ASN A 135 -14.08 18.39 -2.84
CA ASN A 135 -12.95 19.32 -2.92
C ASN A 135 -12.80 19.92 -4.32
N ARG A 136 -12.99 19.11 -5.36
CA ARG A 136 -12.90 19.54 -6.76
C ARG A 136 -14.08 20.37 -7.21
N THR A 137 -15.26 20.18 -6.62
CA THR A 137 -16.51 20.79 -7.08
C THR A 137 -16.82 22.12 -6.40
N SER A 138 -16.09 22.50 -5.36
CA SER A 138 -16.36 23.66 -4.48
C SER A 138 -16.91 24.89 -5.23
N PHE A 139 -18.24 24.99 -5.21
CA PHE A 139 -18.98 26.22 -5.34
C PHE A 139 -19.40 26.56 -3.92
N GLY A 140 -18.76 27.56 -3.30
CA GLY A 140 -19.18 28.13 -2.01
C GLY A 140 -19.77 27.11 -1.05
N VAL A 141 -18.98 26.09 -0.70
CA VAL A 141 -19.36 25.07 0.28
C VAL A 141 -19.75 25.86 1.52
N SER A 142 -21.05 25.90 1.84
CA SER A 142 -21.51 26.46 3.10
C SER A 142 -20.77 25.69 4.20
N ASP A 143 -20.26 26.38 5.22
CA ASP A 143 -19.60 25.76 6.38
C ASP A 143 -20.41 24.57 6.94
N GLN A 144 -21.73 24.58 6.72
CA GLN A 144 -22.65 23.51 7.04
C GLN A 144 -22.40 22.18 6.30
N LEU A 145 -22.03 22.20 5.01
CA LEU A 145 -21.75 20.98 4.24
C LEU A 145 -20.40 20.38 4.60
N THR A 146 -19.38 21.23 4.82
CA THR A 146 -18.07 20.80 5.35
C THR A 146 -18.23 20.17 6.73
N ALA A 147 -18.91 20.86 7.66
CA ALA A 147 -19.17 20.34 9.00
C ALA A 147 -20.00 19.05 9.01
N ARG A 148 -20.91 18.87 8.04
CA ARG A 148 -21.68 17.62 7.88
C ARG A 148 -20.79 16.47 7.41
N ILE A 149 -19.85 16.70 6.50
CA ILE A 149 -18.91 15.69 6.01
C ILE A 149 -17.90 15.32 7.09
N GLU A 150 -17.39 16.29 7.84
CA GLU A 150 -16.55 16.05 9.03
C GLU A 150 -17.28 15.22 10.09
N ARG A 151 -18.55 15.53 10.36
CA ARG A 151 -19.38 14.74 11.29
C ARG A 151 -19.59 13.31 10.77
N LEU A 152 -19.86 13.15 9.46
CA LEU A 152 -20.03 11.84 8.84
C LEU A 152 -18.73 11.01 8.94
N TYR A 153 -17.58 11.66 8.72
CA TYR A 153 -16.26 11.05 8.91
C TYR A 153 -16.03 10.59 10.35
N ALA A 154 -16.36 11.44 11.33
CA ALA A 154 -16.21 11.11 12.75
C ALA A 154 -17.11 9.94 13.17
N THR A 155 -18.39 9.97 12.80
CA THR A 155 -19.35 8.88 13.09
C THR A 155 -18.89 7.57 12.48
N MET A 156 -18.44 7.61 11.23
CA MET A 156 -18.01 6.40 10.53
C MET A 156 -16.68 5.86 11.04
N GLY A 157 -15.72 6.73 11.38
CA GLY A 157 -14.48 6.35 12.04
C GLY A 157 -14.73 5.64 13.37
N SER A 158 -15.70 6.10 14.16
CA SER A 158 -16.10 5.39 15.39
C SER A 158 -16.76 4.04 15.12
N MET A 159 -17.60 3.93 14.10
CA MET A 159 -18.31 2.68 13.76
C MET A 159 -17.37 1.62 13.19
N LEU A 160 -16.46 2.01 12.27
CA LEU A 160 -15.42 1.10 11.76
C LEU A 160 -14.51 0.61 12.90
N LYS A 161 -14.16 1.49 13.85
CA LYS A 161 -13.38 1.13 15.04
C LYS A 161 -14.16 0.16 15.94
N ASN A 162 -15.46 0.37 16.11
CA ASN A 162 -16.33 -0.52 16.89
C ASN A 162 -16.48 -1.88 16.21
N MET A 163 -16.68 -1.95 14.89
CA MET A 163 -16.74 -3.22 14.13
C MET A 163 -15.43 -4.00 14.22
N LYS A 164 -14.27 -3.32 14.22
CA LYS A 164 -12.97 -3.98 14.45
C LYS A 164 -12.82 -4.53 15.86
N ALA A 165 -13.42 -3.86 16.85
CA ALA A 165 -13.36 -4.23 18.26
C ALA A 165 -14.39 -5.30 18.65
N SER A 166 -15.58 -5.28 18.05
CA SER A 166 -16.67 -6.25 18.26
C SER A 166 -16.47 -7.51 17.43
N ARG A 167 -15.33 -8.20 17.60
CA ARG A 167 -15.13 -9.55 17.04
C ARG A 167 -15.95 -10.63 17.77
N THR A 168 -16.79 -10.26 18.75
CA THR A 168 -17.35 -11.19 19.75
C THR A 168 -18.78 -10.89 20.23
N GLY A 169 -19.56 -10.02 19.58
CA GLY A 169 -20.92 -9.70 20.07
C GLY A 169 -21.92 -9.33 18.98
N SER A 170 -23.05 -10.05 18.97
CA SER A 170 -24.28 -9.86 18.16
C SER A 170 -24.09 -9.20 16.79
N ASP A 171 -23.78 -10.00 15.78
CA ASP A 171 -23.62 -9.57 14.39
C ASP A 171 -24.82 -8.76 13.84
N SER A 172 -26.03 -8.98 14.37
CA SER A 172 -27.28 -8.36 13.92
C SER A 172 -27.27 -6.82 13.98
N ASP A 173 -26.81 -6.24 15.09
CA ASP A 173 -26.89 -4.78 15.30
C ASP A 173 -25.87 -4.03 14.44
N ALA A 174 -24.70 -4.65 14.19
CA ALA A 174 -23.65 -4.08 13.35
C ALA A 174 -24.05 -4.01 11.88
N PHE A 175 -24.80 -5.01 11.38
CA PHE A 175 -25.31 -5.01 10.00
C PHE A 175 -26.43 -3.98 9.79
N ASP A 176 -27.31 -3.79 10.76
CA ASP A 176 -28.36 -2.77 10.70
C ASP A 176 -27.79 -1.35 10.72
N ASP A 177 -26.81 -1.11 11.59
CA ASP A 177 -26.10 0.17 11.65
C ASP A 177 -25.32 0.46 10.37
N LEU A 178 -24.76 -0.58 9.75
CA LEU A 178 -24.13 -0.47 8.45
C LEU A 178 -25.13 -0.14 7.35
N GLY A 179 -26.30 -0.78 7.34
CA GLY A 179 -27.36 -0.47 6.38
C GLY A 179 -27.80 0.98 6.46
N ARG A 180 -27.92 1.52 7.69
CA ARG A 180 -28.21 2.96 7.91
C ARG A 180 -27.11 3.86 7.38
N LEU A 181 -25.84 3.50 7.59
CA LEU A 181 -24.71 4.24 7.03
C LEU A 181 -24.71 4.21 5.50
N ALA A 182 -24.93 3.05 4.88
CA ALA A 182 -24.99 2.93 3.42
C ALA A 182 -26.06 3.86 2.81
N ILE A 183 -27.23 3.95 3.43
CA ILE A 183 -28.29 4.89 3.03
C ILE A 183 -27.82 6.34 3.17
N CYS A 184 -27.19 6.71 4.28
CA CYS A 184 -26.62 8.05 4.45
C CYS A 184 -25.56 8.36 3.37
N PHE A 185 -24.70 7.40 3.03
CA PHE A 185 -23.70 7.51 1.97
C PHE A 185 -24.32 7.76 0.61
N GLU A 186 -25.34 6.99 0.24
CA GLU A 186 -26.04 7.15 -1.03
C GLU A 186 -26.58 8.57 -1.21
N HIS A 187 -27.13 9.15 -0.14
CA HIS A 187 -27.63 10.53 -0.19
C HIS A 187 -26.51 11.57 -0.31
N VAL A 188 -25.41 11.40 0.44
CA VAL A 188 -24.23 12.27 0.34
C VAL A 188 -23.62 12.20 -1.06
N GLU A 189 -23.49 11.00 -1.63
CA GLU A 189 -22.98 10.79 -2.98
C GLU A 189 -23.87 11.47 -4.03
N LYS A 190 -25.20 11.30 -3.96
CA LYS A 190 -26.15 12.00 -4.84
C LYS A 190 -26.01 13.52 -4.78
N LEU A 191 -25.81 14.08 -3.57
CA LEU A 191 -25.60 15.51 -3.39
C LEU A 191 -24.28 15.97 -4.03
N ILE A 192 -23.20 15.21 -3.84
CA ILE A 192 -21.88 15.52 -4.41
C ILE A 192 -21.90 15.40 -5.94
N LEU A 193 -22.58 14.40 -6.50
CA LEU A 193 -22.76 14.26 -7.94
C LEU A 193 -23.61 15.39 -8.52
N LEU A 194 -24.67 15.79 -7.82
CA LEU A 194 -25.49 16.93 -8.23
C LEU A 194 -24.68 18.23 -8.22
N SER A 195 -23.90 18.49 -7.17
CA SER A 195 -23.05 19.70 -7.12
C SER A 195 -22.03 19.71 -8.26
N ALA A 196 -21.41 18.56 -8.54
CA ALA A 196 -20.48 18.39 -9.66
C ALA A 196 -21.15 18.66 -11.03
N SER A 197 -22.34 18.10 -11.22
CA SER A 197 -23.11 18.25 -12.46
C SER A 197 -23.56 19.69 -12.68
N LEU A 198 -24.09 20.34 -11.63
CA LEU A 198 -24.52 21.74 -11.69
C LEU A 198 -23.35 22.67 -12.01
N ARG A 199 -22.16 22.41 -11.45
CA ARG A 199 -20.94 23.16 -11.79
C ARG A 199 -20.59 23.05 -13.28
N ARG A 200 -20.64 21.84 -13.82
CA ARG A 200 -20.32 21.59 -15.22
C ARG A 200 -21.34 22.23 -16.17
N ARG A 201 -22.62 22.23 -15.79
CA ARG A 201 -23.73 22.73 -16.63
C ARG A 201 -23.94 24.24 -16.54
N PHE A 202 -23.64 24.87 -15.40
CA PHE A 202 -23.88 26.30 -15.17
C PHE A 202 -22.61 27.08 -14.80
N PRO A 203 -21.53 27.04 -15.60
CA PRO A 203 -20.26 27.68 -15.25
C PRO A 203 -20.36 29.22 -15.11
N GLN A 204 -21.30 29.85 -15.82
CA GLN A 204 -21.49 31.31 -15.83
C GLN A 204 -22.63 31.78 -14.92
N SER A 205 -23.34 30.87 -14.22
CA SER A 205 -24.53 31.22 -13.41
C SER A 205 -24.49 30.52 -12.05
N PRO A 206 -23.51 30.86 -11.20
CA PRO A 206 -23.27 30.15 -9.95
C PRO A 206 -24.40 30.30 -8.93
N ARG A 207 -25.10 31.44 -8.93
CA ARG A 207 -26.25 31.69 -8.04
C ARG A 207 -27.44 30.79 -8.35
N LEU A 208 -27.68 30.50 -9.63
CA LEU A 208 -28.74 29.59 -10.05
C LEU A 208 -28.40 28.14 -9.67
N ALA A 209 -27.17 27.71 -9.92
CA ALA A 209 -26.67 26.41 -9.49
C ALA A 209 -26.80 26.23 -7.97
N GLN A 210 -26.48 27.26 -7.19
CA GLN A 210 -26.60 27.24 -5.73
C GLN A 210 -28.06 27.14 -5.26
N ALA A 211 -28.99 27.85 -5.92
CA ALA A 211 -30.42 27.77 -5.59
C ALA A 211 -30.98 26.35 -5.85
N ILE A 212 -30.68 25.78 -7.02
CA ILE A 212 -31.10 24.41 -7.38
C ILE A 212 -30.53 23.38 -6.40
N PHE A 213 -29.24 23.52 -6.05
CA PHE A 213 -28.61 22.63 -5.09
C PHE A 213 -29.27 22.73 -3.71
N ARG A 214 -29.58 23.95 -3.23
CA ARG A 214 -30.20 24.17 -1.92
C ARG A 214 -31.60 23.57 -1.85
N ASP A 215 -32.40 23.71 -2.91
CA ASP A 215 -33.75 23.14 -2.95
C ASP A 215 -33.70 21.61 -2.91
N TYR A 216 -32.78 20.99 -3.67
CA TYR A 216 -32.59 19.54 -3.64
C TYR A 216 -32.02 19.05 -2.30
N TYR A 217 -31.05 19.79 -1.72
CA TYR A 217 -30.51 19.49 -0.39
C TYR A 217 -31.61 19.48 0.67
N ASN A 218 -32.48 20.49 0.69
CA ASN A 218 -33.61 20.58 1.61
C ASN A 218 -34.63 19.45 1.40
N TYR A 219 -34.81 18.98 0.17
CA TYR A 219 -35.65 17.81 -0.13
C TYR A 219 -35.04 16.49 0.40
N CYS A 220 -33.73 16.34 0.32
CA CYS A 220 -33.03 15.16 0.82
C CYS A 220 -32.89 15.15 2.35
N LEU A 221 -32.85 16.31 2.99
CA LEU A 221 -32.54 16.46 4.43
C LEU A 221 -33.43 15.64 5.38
N PRO A 222 -34.76 15.57 5.19
CA PRO A 222 -35.62 14.69 6.00
C PRO A 222 -35.34 13.20 5.75
N LYS A 223 -34.94 12.82 4.54
CA LYS A 223 -34.71 11.43 4.14
C LYS A 223 -33.37 10.87 4.63
N MET A 224 -32.44 11.76 4.99
CA MET A 224 -31.11 11.42 5.50
C MET A 224 -31.07 11.11 7.00
N GLY A 225 -32.19 11.15 7.73
CA GLY A 225 -32.18 11.05 9.20
C GLY A 225 -33.44 10.49 9.88
N VAL A 226 -34.43 9.98 9.15
CA VAL A 226 -35.56 9.27 9.75
C VAL A 226 -35.93 8.06 8.90
N SER A 227 -35.26 6.94 9.16
CA SER A 227 -35.98 5.69 9.31
C SER A 227 -36.61 5.72 10.70
N SER A 228 -37.72 6.45 10.81
CA SER A 228 -38.63 6.35 11.94
C SER A 228 -38.98 4.88 12.12
N THR A 229 -38.65 4.35 13.28
CA THR A 229 -39.49 3.40 14.01
C THR A 229 -40.96 3.68 13.69
N SER A 230 -41.57 2.85 12.85
CA SER A 230 -43.01 2.81 12.65
C SER A 230 -43.42 1.36 12.44
N ASN A 231 -43.95 0.82 13.54
CA ASN A 231 -44.63 -0.46 13.77
C ASN A 231 -43.80 -1.75 13.70
#